data_AF-A0A959BJ75-F1
#
_entry.id   AF-A0A959BJ75-F1
#
_cell.length_a   1.000
_cell.length_b   1.000
_cell.length_c   1.000
_cell.angle_alpha   90.00
_cell.angle_beta   90.00
_cell.angle_gamma   90.00
#
_symmetry.space_group_name_H-M   'P 1'
#
loop_
_entity.id
_entity.type
_entity.pdbx_description
1 polymer ?
#
loop_
_entity_poly.entity_id
_entity_poly.type
_entity_poly.pdbx_seq_one_letter_code
_entity_poly.pdbx_strand_id
1 'polypeptide(L)'
;ELIPHYLLNVFTLAFVLGVFVFSNILAHESGLLSVVVMGMFMGNLDVPRLKEILSFKESLSVLLISILFIILAANIDMDDINIILNDWRALALFFVVIFVLRPLGVFISTWNSDLRLSEKLFISWVGPRGIVAAGIASRCGITVTSEAPSVPDAEFLVPLVFMIVLGTVLLNATTARMVAKVLKVTQDASEGILIIGANGA
;
A
#
# COMPACT_ATOMS: atom_id res chain seq x y z
N GLU A 1 21.05 -28.94 9.42
CA GLU A 1 20.27 -27.69 9.42
C GLU A 1 19.36 -27.67 10.65
N LEU A 2 19.27 -26.55 11.37
CA LEU A 2 18.50 -26.45 12.61
C LEU A 2 16.97 -26.48 12.40
N ILE A 3 16.50 -26.30 11.16
CA ILE A 3 15.08 -26.20 10.80
C ILE A 3 14.79 -27.13 9.60
N PRO A 4 13.80 -28.04 9.70
CA PRO A 4 13.37 -28.87 8.58
C PRO A 4 12.84 -28.03 7.41
N HIS A 5 13.18 -28.42 6.18
CA HIS A 5 12.84 -27.67 4.95
C HIS A 5 11.35 -27.32 4.82
N TYR A 6 10.45 -28.25 5.16
CA TYR A 6 9.00 -28.03 5.06
C TYR A 6 8.46 -27.01 6.08
N LEU A 7 9.20 -26.72 7.15
CA LEU A 7 8.82 -25.74 8.19
C LEU A 7 9.39 -24.35 7.92
N LEU A 8 10.26 -24.17 6.93
CA LEU A 8 10.99 -22.92 6.73
C LEU A 8 10.05 -21.73 6.52
N ASN A 9 9.02 -21.88 5.68
CA ASN A 9 8.01 -20.83 5.44
C ASN A 9 7.21 -20.47 6.70
N VAL A 10 6.78 -21.49 7.45
CA VAL A 10 5.99 -21.31 8.68
C VAL A 10 6.85 -20.68 9.78
N PHE A 11 8.10 -21.13 9.91
CA PHE A 11 9.05 -20.58 10.85
C PHE A 11 9.38 -19.12 10.54
N THR A 12 9.64 -18.78 9.27
CA THR A 12 9.88 -17.39 8.87
C THR A 12 8.67 -16.51 9.18
N LEU A 13 7.45 -16.97 8.89
CA LEU A 13 6.23 -16.22 9.23
C LEU A 13 6.09 -16.03 10.74
N ALA A 14 6.27 -17.10 11.53
CA ALA A 14 6.22 -17.05 12.98
C ALA A 14 7.28 -16.10 13.55
N PHE A 15 8.49 -16.09 12.98
CA PHE A 15 9.55 -15.20 13.37
C PHE A 15 9.24 -13.73 13.04
N VAL A 16 8.69 -13.45 11.86
CA VAL A 16 8.23 -12.11 11.47
C VAL A 16 7.13 -11.61 12.42
N LEU A 17 6.16 -12.46 12.74
CA LEU A 17 5.11 -12.14 13.72
C LEU A 17 5.68 -11.94 15.13
N GLY A 18 6.67 -12.74 15.51
CA GLY A 18 7.40 -12.59 16.78
C GLY A 18 8.08 -11.22 16.88
N VAL A 19 8.81 -10.80 15.84
CA VAL A 19 9.43 -9.47 15.75
C VAL A 19 8.38 -8.37 15.82
N PHE A 20 7.27 -8.51 15.10
CA PHE A 20 6.16 -7.56 15.14
C PHE A 20 5.61 -7.39 16.56
N VAL A 21 5.24 -8.49 17.22
CA VAL A 21 4.64 -8.47 18.56
C VAL A 21 5.64 -7.95 19.58
N PHE A 22 6.88 -8.44 19.56
CA PHE A 22 7.91 -8.03 20.51
C PHE A 22 8.21 -6.53 20.40
N SER A 23 8.36 -6.01 19.17
CA SER A 23 8.57 -4.58 18.97
C SER A 23 7.36 -3.77 19.43
N ASN A 24 6.15 -4.23 19.13
CA ASN A 24 4.93 -3.53 19.53
C ASN A 24 4.72 -3.48 21.06
N ILE A 25 5.20 -4.48 21.81
CA ILE A 25 5.21 -4.47 23.28
C ILE A 25 6.17 -3.40 23.82
N LEU A 26 7.35 -3.25 23.20
CA LEU A 26 8.35 -2.27 23.63
C LEU A 26 7.94 -0.83 23.28
N ALA A 27 7.46 -0.63 22.05
CA ALA A 27 7.00 0.66 21.56
C ALA A 27 5.74 0.45 20.73
N HIS A 28 4.62 1.00 21.21
CA HIS A 28 3.34 0.87 20.56
C HIS A 28 3.40 1.39 19.11
N GLU A 29 2.81 0.65 18.17
CA GLU A 29 2.83 0.90 16.71
C GLU A 29 4.17 0.70 15.98
N SER A 30 5.25 0.40 16.70
CA SER A 30 6.57 0.16 16.07
C SER A 30 6.67 -1.15 15.29
N GLY A 31 5.79 -2.12 15.56
CA GLY A 31 5.84 -3.46 14.98
C GLY A 31 5.85 -3.46 13.45
N LEU A 32 5.05 -2.60 12.81
CA LEU A 32 4.99 -2.51 11.35
C LEU A 32 6.35 -2.04 10.78
N LEU A 33 6.92 -0.98 11.36
CA LEU A 33 8.21 -0.44 10.94
C LEU A 33 9.33 -1.47 11.11
N SER A 34 9.36 -2.18 12.24
CA SER A 34 10.39 -3.19 12.52
C SER A 34 10.36 -4.34 11.52
N VAL A 35 9.18 -4.81 11.12
CA VAL A 35 9.05 -5.84 10.07
C VAL A 35 9.50 -5.32 8.70
N VAL A 36 9.21 -4.06 8.36
CA VAL A 36 9.68 -3.43 7.11
C VAL A 36 11.20 -3.33 7.08
N VAL A 37 11.83 -2.87 8.17
CA VAL A 37 13.29 -2.78 8.29
C VAL A 37 13.92 -4.17 8.22
N MET A 38 13.35 -5.17 8.90
CA MET A 38 13.79 -6.56 8.82
C MET A 38 13.71 -7.09 7.38
N GLY A 39 12.60 -6.84 6.69
CA GLY A 39 12.43 -7.25 5.29
C GLY A 39 13.44 -6.59 4.35
N MET A 40 13.72 -5.30 4.55
CA MET A 40 14.76 -4.57 3.82
C MET A 40 16.14 -5.17 4.06
N PHE A 41 16.45 -5.51 5.32
CA PHE A 41 17.73 -6.14 5.67
C PHE A 41 17.85 -7.54 5.07
N MET A 42 16.80 -8.36 5.15
CA MET A 42 16.76 -9.71 4.61
C MET A 42 16.84 -9.74 3.08
N GLY A 43 16.27 -8.74 2.40
CA GLY A 43 16.37 -8.58 0.95
C GLY A 43 17.75 -8.17 0.44
N ASN A 44 18.58 -7.56 1.30
CA ASN A 44 19.95 -7.17 0.99
C ASN A 44 21.00 -8.22 1.39
N LEU A 45 20.58 -9.31 2.05
CA LEU A 45 21.45 -10.42 2.41
C LEU A 45 21.30 -11.56 1.40
N ASP A 46 22.38 -12.30 1.16
CA ASP A 46 22.35 -13.57 0.42
C ASP A 46 21.73 -14.68 1.28
N VAL A 47 20.42 -14.60 1.49
CA VAL A 47 19.67 -15.54 2.32
C VAL A 47 19.39 -16.82 1.53
N PRO A 48 19.82 -17.99 2.04
CA PRO A 48 19.49 -19.27 1.41
C PRO A 48 17.98 -19.45 1.29
N ARG A 49 17.51 -19.87 0.09
CA ARG A 49 16.09 -20.17 -0.18
C ARG A 49 15.13 -18.98 -0.02
N LEU A 50 15.62 -17.74 -0.12
CA LEU A 50 14.79 -16.53 -0.09
C LEU A 50 13.63 -16.57 -1.10
N LYS A 51 13.85 -17.18 -2.27
CA LYS A 51 12.85 -17.30 -3.34
C LYS A 51 11.60 -18.10 -2.90
N GLU A 52 11.78 -19.16 -2.11
CA GLU A 52 10.67 -19.96 -1.60
C GLU A 52 9.84 -19.15 -0.60
N ILE A 53 10.50 -18.45 0.33
CA ILE A 53 9.85 -17.54 1.29
C ILE A 53 9.06 -16.46 0.55
N LEU A 54 9.65 -15.85 -0.48
CA LEU A 54 9.01 -14.80 -1.28
C LEU A 54 7.77 -15.33 -2.01
N SER A 55 7.83 -16.51 -2.63
CA SER A 55 6.66 -17.11 -3.31
C SER A 55 5.51 -17.43 -2.34
N PHE A 56 5.85 -17.91 -1.14
CA PHE A 56 4.86 -18.18 -0.09
C PHE A 56 4.24 -16.88 0.41
N LYS A 57 5.07 -15.87 0.68
CA LYS A 57 4.63 -14.52 1.07
C LYS A 57 3.74 -13.89 0.00
N GLU A 58 4.07 -14.06 -1.29
CA GLU A 58 3.28 -13.51 -2.40
C GLU A 58 1.89 -14.16 -2.44
N SER A 59 1.82 -15.48 -2.33
CA SER A 59 0.55 -16.22 -2.26
C SER A 59 -0.31 -15.76 -1.08
N LEU A 60 0.29 -15.62 0.11
CA LEU A 60 -0.39 -15.06 1.28
C LEU A 60 -0.84 -13.62 1.05
N SER A 61 0.00 -12.79 0.45
CA SER A 61 -0.31 -11.38 0.17
C SER A 61 -1.53 -11.27 -0.74
N VAL A 62 -1.58 -12.07 -1.81
CA VAL A 62 -2.72 -12.09 -2.74
C VAL A 62 -4.00 -12.51 -2.01
N LEU A 63 -3.94 -13.56 -1.20
CA LEU A 63 -5.09 -14.04 -0.42
C LEU A 63 -5.58 -12.97 0.57
N LEU A 64 -4.68 -12.39 1.36
CA LEU A 64 -5.01 -11.38 2.36
C LEU A 64 -5.57 -10.10 1.73
N ILE A 65 -4.96 -9.62 0.63
CA ILE A 65 -5.45 -8.44 -0.10
C ILE A 65 -6.83 -8.73 -0.70
N SER A 66 -7.07 -9.94 -1.21
CA SER A 66 -8.38 -10.32 -1.76
C SER A 66 -9.47 -10.31 -0.69
N ILE A 67 -9.24 -10.98 0.44
CA ILE A 67 -10.19 -10.99 1.56
C ILE A 67 -10.43 -9.58 2.08
N LEU A 68 -9.37 -8.78 2.17
CA LEU A 68 -9.47 -7.42 2.61
C LEU A 68 -10.37 -6.57 1.72
N PHE A 69 -10.24 -6.64 0.38
CA PHE A 69 -11.12 -5.90 -0.51
C PHE A 69 -12.59 -6.36 -0.39
N ILE A 70 -12.82 -7.65 -0.11
CA ILE A 70 -14.17 -8.18 0.17
C ILE A 70 -14.72 -7.58 1.46
N ILE A 71 -13.94 -7.58 2.54
CA ILE A 71 -14.32 -6.99 3.84
C ILE A 71 -14.56 -5.49 3.68
N LEU A 72 -13.71 -4.81 2.92
CA LEU A 72 -13.83 -3.38 2.63
C LEU A 72 -15.16 -3.07 1.95
N ALA A 73 -15.51 -3.84 0.91
CA ALA A 73 -16.80 -3.69 0.24
C ALA A 73 -17.99 -4.01 1.17
N ALA A 74 -17.83 -4.98 2.07
CA ALA A 74 -18.86 -5.36 3.03
C ALA A 74 -19.06 -4.36 4.19
N ASN A 75 -18.05 -3.53 4.50
CA ASN A 75 -18.14 -2.51 5.56
C ASN A 75 -18.79 -1.20 5.10
N ILE A 76 -19.09 -1.06 3.80
CA ILE A 76 -19.68 0.17 3.28
C ILE A 76 -21.19 0.12 3.47
N ASP A 77 -21.70 1.02 4.30
CA ASP A 77 -23.14 1.26 4.42
C ASP A 77 -23.64 2.14 3.26
N MET A 78 -24.85 1.88 2.78
CA MET A 78 -25.49 2.67 1.73
C MET A 78 -25.87 4.07 2.24
N ASP A 79 -26.14 4.20 3.54
CA ASP A 79 -26.47 5.49 4.15
C ASP A 79 -25.24 6.42 4.21
N ASP A 80 -24.06 5.86 4.49
CA ASP A 80 -22.78 6.60 4.46
C ASP A 80 -22.45 7.10 3.05
N ILE A 81 -22.69 6.27 2.03
CA ILE A 81 -22.50 6.67 0.62
C ILE A 81 -23.43 7.82 0.25
N ASN A 82 -24.70 7.79 0.68
CA ASN A 82 -25.67 8.83 0.36
C ASN A 82 -25.33 10.17 1.01
N ILE A 83 -24.82 10.16 2.24
CA ILE A 83 -24.37 11.40 2.91
C ILE A 83 -23.16 11.98 2.19
N ILE A 84 -22.19 11.12 1.82
CA ILE A 84 -20.96 11.52 1.12
C ILE A 84 -21.24 12.04 -0.30
N LEU A 85 -22.14 11.40 -1.05
CA LEU A 85 -22.48 11.81 -2.41
C LEU A 85 -23.29 13.13 -2.44
N ASN A 86 -24.11 13.38 -1.42
CA ASN A 86 -24.89 14.60 -1.31
C ASN A 86 -24.04 15.78 -0.79
N ASP A 87 -23.01 15.53 0.02
CA ASP A 87 -22.10 16.58 0.46
C ASP A 87 -20.98 16.83 -0.56
N TRP A 88 -21.12 17.94 -1.31
CA TRP A 88 -20.12 18.39 -2.28
C TRP A 88 -18.71 18.55 -1.68
N ARG A 89 -18.61 18.79 -0.36
CA ARG A 89 -17.33 18.96 0.35
C ARG A 89 -16.51 17.68 0.35
N ALA A 90 -17.14 16.52 0.49
CA ALA A 90 -16.47 15.23 0.48
C ALA A 90 -15.84 14.97 -0.89
N LEU A 91 -16.61 15.20 -1.95
CA LEU A 91 -16.14 15.06 -3.32
C LEU A 91 -15.03 16.07 -3.65
N ALA A 92 -15.19 17.33 -3.22
CA ALA A 92 -14.15 18.35 -3.37
C ALA A 92 -12.85 17.94 -2.66
N LEU A 93 -12.92 17.40 -1.44
CA LEU A 93 -11.77 16.90 -0.70
C LEU A 93 -11.08 15.75 -1.44
N PHE A 94 -11.84 14.81 -2.00
CA PHE A 94 -11.30 13.73 -2.82
C PHE A 94 -10.48 14.27 -4.02
N PHE A 95 -11.06 15.23 -4.76
CA PHE A 95 -10.36 15.87 -5.88
C PHE A 95 -9.12 16.63 -5.43
N VAL A 96 -9.17 17.39 -4.34
CA VAL A 96 -8.01 18.11 -3.79
C VAL A 96 -6.89 17.14 -3.40
N VAL A 97 -7.22 16.01 -2.76
CA VAL A 97 -6.23 15.00 -2.36
C VAL A 97 -5.51 14.41 -3.57
N ILE A 98 -6.24 14.13 -4.65
CA ILE A 98 -5.69 13.47 -5.84
C ILE A 98 -4.98 14.44 -6.78
N PHE A 99 -5.58 15.59 -7.07
CA PHE A 99 -5.09 16.51 -8.10
C PHE A 99 -4.19 17.62 -7.54
N VAL A 100 -4.22 17.89 -6.24
CA VAL A 100 -3.41 18.96 -5.63
C VAL A 100 -2.38 18.37 -4.69
N LEU A 101 -2.80 17.75 -3.58
CA LEU A 101 -1.88 17.31 -2.52
C LEU A 101 -0.86 16.30 -3.03
N ARG A 102 -1.29 15.41 -3.91
CA ARG A 102 -0.45 14.32 -4.40
C ARG A 102 0.59 14.76 -5.43
N PRO A 103 0.25 15.49 -6.51
CA PRO A 103 1.26 16.13 -7.36
C PRO A 103 2.20 16.99 -6.54
N LEU A 104 1.69 17.84 -5.66
CA LEU A 104 2.53 18.72 -4.86
C LEU A 104 3.55 17.92 -4.03
N GLY A 105 3.11 16.85 -3.36
CA GLY A 105 4.02 15.95 -2.63
C GLY A 105 5.10 15.33 -3.52
N VAL A 106 4.71 14.81 -4.69
CA VAL A 106 5.67 14.20 -5.64
C VAL A 106 6.65 15.24 -6.19
N PHE A 107 6.18 16.42 -6.58
CA PHE A 107 7.03 17.48 -7.12
C PHE A 107 8.03 18.02 -6.10
N ILE A 108 7.63 18.13 -4.82
CA ILE A 108 8.55 18.50 -3.73
C ILE A 108 9.57 17.38 -3.51
N SER A 109 9.13 16.12 -3.41
CA SER A 109 10.03 14.99 -3.18
C SER A 109 10.99 14.73 -4.35
N THR A 110 10.61 15.13 -5.58
CA THR A 110 11.40 14.93 -6.80
C THR A 110 12.06 16.22 -7.31
N TRP A 111 12.16 17.26 -6.47
CA TRP A 111 12.74 18.54 -6.86
C TRP A 111 14.17 18.41 -7.40
N ASN A 112 14.97 17.52 -6.81
CA ASN A 112 16.35 17.26 -7.20
C ASN A 112 16.56 15.87 -7.84
N SER A 113 15.55 15.34 -8.55
CA SER A 113 15.69 14.06 -9.25
C SER A 113 15.80 14.22 -10.76
N ASP A 114 16.51 13.27 -11.38
CA ASP A 114 16.71 13.16 -12.84
C ASP A 114 15.46 12.70 -13.62
N LEU A 115 14.29 12.67 -12.96
CA LEU A 115 13.05 12.20 -13.58
C LEU A 115 12.50 13.21 -14.58
N ARG A 116 12.00 12.73 -15.71
CA ARG A 116 11.31 13.54 -16.71
C ARG A 116 9.94 14.00 -16.18
N LEU A 117 9.44 15.10 -16.72
CA LEU A 117 8.12 15.64 -16.33
C LEU A 117 6.99 14.60 -16.53
N SER A 118 7.07 13.79 -17.58
CA SER A 118 6.11 12.70 -17.84
C SER A 118 6.14 11.61 -16.74
N GLU A 119 7.32 11.28 -16.23
CA GLU A 119 7.50 10.32 -15.14
C GLU A 119 7.01 10.90 -13.82
N LYS A 120 7.30 12.18 -13.53
CA LYS A 120 6.79 12.88 -12.35
C LYS A 120 5.26 12.95 -12.36
N LEU A 121 4.67 13.28 -13.51
CA LEU A 121 3.22 13.28 -13.69
C LEU A 121 2.63 11.88 -13.51
N PHE A 122 3.26 10.85 -14.06
CA PHE A 122 2.80 9.47 -13.88
C PHE A 122 2.87 9.03 -12.42
N ILE A 123 3.97 9.30 -11.72
CA ILE A 123 4.13 8.99 -10.29
C ILE A 123 3.11 9.79 -9.45
N SER A 124 2.81 11.03 -9.83
CA SER A 124 1.75 11.82 -9.18
C SER A 124 0.34 11.29 -9.46
N TRP A 125 0.14 10.59 -10.58
CA TRP A 125 -1.13 9.98 -10.95
C TRP A 125 -1.32 8.58 -10.38
N VAL A 126 -0.24 7.79 -10.24
CA VAL A 126 -0.28 6.39 -9.78
C VAL A 126 0.22 6.22 -8.35
N GLY A 127 -0.69 5.93 -7.43
CA GLY A 127 -0.43 6.00 -5.99
C GLY A 127 -1.73 5.89 -5.20
N PRO A 128 -2.35 4.70 -5.24
CA PRO A 128 -3.56 4.42 -4.48
C PRO A 128 -3.29 4.57 -2.99
N ARG A 129 -4.26 5.09 -2.25
CA ARG A 129 -4.20 5.04 -0.78
C ARG A 129 -4.42 3.59 -0.37
N GLY A 130 -3.48 3.05 0.41
CA GLY A 130 -3.46 1.65 0.76
C GLY A 130 -4.31 1.31 1.98
N ILE A 131 -4.38 0.02 2.27
CA ILE A 131 -5.06 -0.52 3.45
C ILE A 131 -4.59 0.05 4.77
N VAL A 132 -3.30 0.38 4.87
CA VAL A 132 -2.72 0.92 6.11
C VAL A 132 -3.41 2.23 6.50
N ALA A 133 -3.76 3.07 5.52
CA ALA A 133 -4.48 4.32 5.78
C ALA A 133 -5.90 4.07 6.33
N ALA A 134 -6.62 3.10 5.76
CA ALA A 134 -7.94 2.71 6.24
C ALA A 134 -7.89 2.13 7.67
N GLY A 135 -6.90 1.29 7.97
CA GLY A 135 -6.70 0.73 9.31
C GLY A 135 -6.40 1.80 10.37
N ILE A 136 -5.51 2.75 10.07
CA ILE A 136 -5.19 3.87 10.97
C ILE A 136 -6.41 4.78 11.14
N ALA A 137 -7.13 5.09 10.06
CA ALA A 137 -8.33 5.92 10.12
C ALA A 137 -9.44 5.28 10.94
N SER A 138 -9.67 3.97 10.79
CA SER A 138 -10.62 3.23 11.61
C SER A 138 -10.22 3.26 13.09
N ARG A 139 -8.94 3.00 13.41
CA ARG A 139 -8.43 3.07 14.78
C ARG A 139 -8.61 4.48 15.36
N CYS A 140 -8.20 5.51 14.61
CA CYS A 140 -8.32 6.90 15.02
C CYS A 140 -9.78 7.33 15.19
N GLY A 141 -10.65 6.98 14.25
CA GLY A 141 -12.08 7.28 14.33
C GLY A 141 -12.75 6.66 15.55
N ILE A 142 -12.42 5.41 15.87
CA ILE A 142 -12.91 4.73 17.09
C ILE A 142 -12.38 5.45 18.33
N THR A 143 -11.07 5.74 18.40
CA THR A 143 -10.45 6.42 19.56
C THR A 143 -11.03 7.82 19.79
N VAL A 144 -11.18 8.63 18.73
CA VAL A 144 -11.74 9.99 18.83
C VAL A 144 -13.20 9.95 19.28
N THR A 145 -13.99 9.01 18.74
CA THR A 145 -15.40 8.85 19.13
C THR A 145 -15.56 8.33 20.57
N SER A 146 -14.63 7.49 21.05
CA SER A 146 -14.71 6.90 22.39
C SER A 146 -14.10 7.76 23.50
N GLU A 147 -13.02 8.51 23.23
CA GLU A 147 -12.24 9.23 24.24
C GLU A 147 -12.45 10.75 24.23
N ALA A 148 -12.93 11.32 23.12
CA ALA A 148 -13.13 12.76 22.97
C ALA A 148 -14.46 13.08 22.26
N PRO A 149 -15.61 13.05 22.98
CA PRO A 149 -16.94 13.35 22.42
C PRO A 149 -17.11 14.80 21.91
N SER A 150 -16.08 15.64 22.07
CA SER A 150 -16.11 17.08 21.82
C SER A 150 -15.63 17.49 20.42
N VAL A 151 -15.35 16.55 19.51
CA VAL A 151 -15.02 16.84 18.11
C VAL A 151 -16.26 16.65 17.24
N PRO A 152 -16.91 17.74 16.78
CA PRO A 152 -17.98 17.64 15.78
C PRO A 152 -17.46 16.93 14.53
N ASP A 153 -18.31 16.16 13.85
CA ASP A 153 -18.03 15.54 12.55
C ASP A 153 -16.93 14.45 12.54
N ALA A 154 -16.45 14.00 13.71
CA ALA A 154 -15.47 12.91 13.79
C ALA A 154 -15.99 11.58 13.21
N GLU A 155 -17.30 11.38 13.20
CA GLU A 155 -17.98 10.23 12.60
C GLU A 155 -17.75 10.13 11.08
N PHE A 156 -17.54 11.25 10.39
CA PHE A 156 -17.31 11.27 8.94
C PHE A 156 -15.87 10.89 8.55
N LEU A 157 -14.93 10.84 9.50
CA LEU A 157 -13.51 10.56 9.21
C LEU A 157 -13.35 9.18 8.57
N VAL A 158 -14.01 8.17 9.14
CA VAL A 158 -13.89 6.78 8.68
C VAL A 158 -14.51 6.61 7.28
N PRO A 159 -15.77 7.02 7.03
CA PRO A 159 -16.35 6.98 5.68
C PRO A 159 -15.56 7.78 4.63
N LEU A 160 -15.04 8.97 4.99
CA LEU A 160 -14.24 9.78 4.06
C LEU A 160 -12.94 9.11 3.65
N VAL A 161 -12.21 8.50 4.59
CA VAL A 161 -10.97 7.77 4.27
C VAL A 161 -11.28 6.54 3.43
N PHE A 162 -12.37 5.83 3.72
CA PHE A 162 -12.81 4.71 2.90
C PHE A 162 -13.17 5.14 1.48
N MET A 163 -13.90 6.23 1.29
CA MET A 163 -14.18 6.80 -0.02
C MET A 163 -12.87 7.12 -0.77
N ILE A 164 -11.88 7.74 -0.11
CA ILE A 164 -10.59 8.06 -0.74
C ILE A 164 -9.84 6.78 -1.14
N VAL A 165 -9.77 5.78 -0.26
CA VAL A 165 -9.10 4.50 -0.55
C VAL A 165 -9.78 3.81 -1.73
N LEU A 166 -11.10 3.61 -1.68
CA LEU A 166 -11.85 2.95 -2.74
C LEU A 166 -11.79 3.73 -4.05
N GLY A 167 -12.04 5.04 -4.00
CA GLY A 167 -12.01 5.91 -5.18
C GLY A 167 -10.63 5.96 -5.82
N THR A 168 -9.56 6.04 -5.04
CA THR A 168 -8.19 6.02 -5.58
C THR A 168 -7.82 4.65 -6.14
N VAL A 169 -8.24 3.54 -5.53
CA VAL A 169 -7.99 2.21 -6.07
C VAL A 169 -8.74 2.01 -7.39
N LEU A 170 -10.02 2.35 -7.46
CA LEU A 170 -10.81 2.24 -8.70
C LEU A 170 -10.25 3.11 -9.81
N LEU A 171 -9.91 4.37 -9.49
CA LEU A 171 -9.30 5.29 -10.44
C LEU A 171 -7.96 4.75 -10.94
N ASN A 172 -7.09 4.25 -10.07
CA ASN A 172 -5.80 3.69 -10.48
C ASN A 172 -5.96 2.37 -11.26
N ALA A 173 -6.83 1.46 -10.84
CA ALA A 173 -7.04 0.18 -11.51
C ALA A 173 -7.52 0.36 -12.95
N THR A 174 -8.34 1.37 -13.22
CA THR A 174 -8.89 1.65 -14.56
C THR A 174 -7.99 2.57 -15.39
N THR A 175 -7.47 3.65 -14.80
CA THR A 175 -6.80 4.72 -15.55
C THR A 175 -5.27 4.59 -15.61
N ALA A 176 -4.61 3.85 -14.71
CA ALA A 176 -3.15 3.83 -14.65
C ALA A 176 -2.51 3.36 -15.95
N ARG A 177 -3.06 2.30 -16.57
CA ARG A 177 -2.55 1.79 -17.86
C ARG A 177 -2.77 2.79 -19.01
N MET A 178 -3.90 3.49 -19.01
CA MET A 178 -4.20 4.50 -20.03
C MET A 178 -3.26 5.70 -19.90
N VAL A 179 -3.10 6.24 -18.68
CA VAL A 179 -2.22 7.37 -18.42
C VAL A 179 -0.76 7.02 -18.66
N ALA A 180 -0.32 5.80 -18.36
CA ALA A 180 1.03 5.32 -18.69
C ALA A 180 1.33 5.41 -20.19
N LYS A 181 0.36 5.00 -21.04
CA LYS A 181 0.48 5.07 -22.50
C LYS A 181 0.49 6.50 -23.01
N VAL A 182 -0.39 7.36 -22.49
CA VAL A 182 -0.47 8.78 -22.88
C VAL A 182 0.83 9.51 -22.54
N LEU A 183 1.40 9.24 -21.37
CA LEU A 183 2.66 9.83 -20.92
C LEU A 183 3.91 9.16 -21.50
N LYS A 184 3.76 8.12 -22.33
CA LYS A 184 4.84 7.33 -22.95
C LYS A 184 5.89 6.84 -21.94
N VAL A 185 5.44 6.46 -20.76
CA VAL A 185 6.27 5.87 -19.70
C VAL A 185 6.23 4.34 -19.72
N THR A 186 5.54 3.75 -20.70
CA THR A 186 5.56 2.32 -20.96
C THR A 186 6.81 1.95 -21.76
N GLN A 187 7.52 0.90 -21.33
CA GLN A 187 8.53 0.26 -22.16
C GLN A 187 7.83 -0.70 -23.11
N ASP A 188 7.86 -0.40 -24.41
CA ASP A 188 7.17 -1.20 -25.43
C ASP A 188 7.99 -2.42 -25.90
N ALA A 189 9.31 -2.45 -25.65
CA ALA A 189 10.19 -3.57 -25.95
C ALA A 189 11.27 -3.73 -24.86
N SER A 190 11.40 -4.95 -24.32
CA SER A 190 12.55 -5.34 -23.50
C SER A 190 13.70 -5.68 -24.45
N GLU A 191 14.42 -4.66 -24.93
CA GLU A 191 15.67 -4.86 -25.70
C GLU A 191 16.84 -5.18 -24.75
N GLY A 192 16.65 -6.20 -23.90
CA GLY A 192 17.72 -6.76 -23.10
C GLY A 192 18.57 -7.69 -23.96
N ILE A 193 19.82 -7.33 -24.22
CA ILE A 193 20.80 -8.24 -24.80
C ILE A 193 21.18 -9.28 -23.73
N LEU A 194 20.71 -10.52 -23.89
CA LEU A 194 21.08 -11.64 -23.03
C LEU A 194 22.33 -12.34 -23.61
N ILE A 195 23.49 -12.06 -23.03
CA ILE A 195 24.72 -12.77 -23.37
C ILE A 195 24.73 -14.10 -22.59
N ILE A 196 24.34 -15.19 -23.25
CA ILE A 196 24.46 -16.55 -22.71
C ILE A 196 25.83 -17.10 -23.09
N GLY A 197 26.69 -17.32 -22.09
CA GLY A 197 27.93 -18.06 -22.26
C GLY A 197 27.63 -19.56 -22.37
N ALA A 198 27.84 -20.14 -23.55
CA ALA A 198 27.81 -21.59 -23.73
C ALA A 198 29.16 -22.19 -23.32
N ASN A 199 29.44 -22.27 -22.01
CA ASN A 199 30.53 -23.11 -21.53
C ASN A 199 29.95 -24.48 -21.16
N GLY A 200 30.11 -25.43 -22.09
CA GLY A 200 30.13 -26.84 -21.77
C GLY A 200 31.55 -27.23 -21.39
N ALA A 201 31.74 -27.62 -20.12
CA ALA A 201 32.79 -28.52 -19.66
C ALA A 201 32.36 -29.09 -18.31
#